data_AF-A0A8I2YMX8-F1
#
_entry.id   AF-A0A8I2YMX8-F1
#
_cell.length_a   1.000
_cell.length_b   1.000
_cell.length_c   1.000
_cell.angle_alpha   90.00
_cell.angle_beta   90.00
_cell.angle_gamma   90.00
#
_symmetry.space_group_name_H-M   'P 1'
#
loop_
_entity.id
_entity.type
_entity.pdbx_description
1 polymer ?
#
loop_
_entity_poly.entity_id
_entity_poly.type
_entity_poly.pdbx_seq_one_letter_code
_entity_poly.pdbx_strand_id
1 'polypeptide(L)'
;MDPEDEEWQHQNRTNWRGLGLADPIKNVEDKWLLLPAFLKVKGLVKQHIDSFNYFVDTDIKNIVKANNKVTSDVDPRFWFKYADIHVGFPDRTDLDAIDKSITPHECRLRDITYSAPILVTIQYTRGKNVVRRPNVNIGRLPIMLRSNKCILTGNSEAQLARMTECPLDPGGYFVVKGTEKVILVQEQLSKNRIIVETDHVKGIVQASCTS
;
A
#
# COMPACT_ATOMS: atom_id res chain seq x y z
N MET A 1 -16.40 -28.72 -19.53
CA MET A 1 -15.31 -28.58 -18.56
C MET A 1 -14.38 -27.59 -19.21
N ASP A 2 -14.35 -26.37 -18.68
CA ASP A 2 -13.89 -25.19 -19.40
C ASP A 2 -12.35 -25.15 -19.50
N PRO A 3 -11.78 -24.71 -20.65
CA PRO A 3 -10.33 -24.64 -20.85
C PRO A 3 -9.59 -23.67 -19.91
N GLU A 4 -10.33 -22.78 -19.24
CA GLU A 4 -9.77 -21.78 -18.32
C GLU A 4 -9.35 -22.38 -16.96
N ASP A 5 -9.85 -23.57 -16.59
CA ASP A 5 -9.45 -24.25 -15.36
C ASP A 5 -8.06 -24.92 -15.47
N GLU A 6 -7.56 -25.17 -16.68
CA GLU A 6 -6.22 -25.74 -16.90
C GLU A 6 -5.10 -24.71 -16.71
N GLU A 7 -5.39 -23.41 -16.86
CA GLU A 7 -4.40 -22.34 -16.78
C GLU A 7 -3.95 -22.07 -15.33
N TRP A 8 -4.83 -22.34 -14.35
CA TRP A 8 -4.52 -22.28 -12.92
C TRP A 8 -3.62 -23.42 -12.44
N GLN A 9 -3.55 -24.54 -13.16
CA GLN A 9 -2.73 -25.69 -12.76
C GLN A 9 -1.26 -25.56 -13.17
N HIS A 10 -0.94 -24.69 -14.14
CA HIS A 10 0.42 -24.61 -14.69
C HIS A 10 1.33 -23.58 -14.01
N GLN A 11 0.83 -22.68 -13.17
CA GLN A 11 1.64 -21.66 -12.50
C GLN A 11 2.25 -22.07 -11.15
N ASN A 12 1.98 -23.28 -10.66
CA ASN A 12 2.42 -23.75 -9.34
C ASN A 12 3.57 -24.77 -9.36
N ARG A 13 4.42 -24.75 -10.39
CA ARG A 13 5.66 -25.55 -10.43
C ARG A 13 6.74 -24.98 -9.50
N THR A 14 6.43 -24.91 -8.21
CA THR A 14 7.43 -25.00 -7.15
C THR A 14 7.15 -26.24 -6.33
N ASN A 15 7.34 -27.41 -6.96
CA ASN A 15 7.43 -28.68 -6.26
C ASN A 15 8.64 -28.61 -5.33
N TRP A 16 8.41 -28.29 -4.07
CA TRP A 16 9.44 -28.43 -3.05
C TRP A 16 9.57 -29.92 -2.73
N ARG A 17 10.56 -30.58 -3.34
CA ARG A 17 10.77 -32.04 -3.27
C ARG A 17 9.56 -32.89 -3.72
N GLY A 18 8.73 -32.38 -4.63
CA GLY A 18 7.64 -33.16 -5.24
C GLY A 18 6.33 -33.23 -4.44
N LEU A 19 6.22 -32.49 -3.34
CA LEU A 19 4.98 -32.39 -2.54
C LEU A 19 4.17 -31.16 -2.97
N GLY A 20 2.87 -31.33 -3.16
CA GLY A 20 1.90 -30.26 -3.39
C GLY A 20 1.54 -29.51 -2.10
N LEU A 21 0.99 -28.30 -2.23
CA LEU A 21 0.63 -27.44 -1.08
C LEU A 21 -0.46 -28.07 -0.18
N ALA A 22 -1.30 -28.93 -0.74
CA ALA A 22 -2.42 -29.59 -0.06
C ALA A 22 -2.08 -31.00 0.45
N ASP A 23 -0.87 -31.51 0.20
CA ASP A 23 -0.49 -32.86 0.60
C ASP A 23 -0.26 -32.95 2.12
N PRO A 24 -0.74 -34.01 2.78
CA PRO A 24 -0.58 -34.17 4.23
C PRO A 24 0.88 -34.42 4.60
N ILE A 25 1.42 -33.57 5.48
CA ILE A 25 2.77 -33.73 6.04
C ILE A 25 2.72 -34.72 7.20
N LYS A 26 3.32 -35.90 7.01
CA LYS A 26 3.23 -37.01 7.98
C LYS A 26 4.27 -36.90 9.11
N ASN A 27 5.52 -36.58 8.80
CA ASN A 27 6.61 -36.58 9.78
C ASN A 27 6.85 -35.19 10.39
N VAL A 28 7.35 -35.16 11.63
CA VAL A 28 7.70 -33.90 12.33
C VAL A 28 8.85 -33.18 11.62
N GLU A 29 9.82 -33.92 11.09
CA GLU A 29 10.96 -33.38 10.33
C GLU A 29 10.52 -32.62 9.07
N ASP A 30 9.45 -33.07 8.42
CA ASP A 30 8.92 -32.47 7.20
C ASP A 30 8.13 -31.16 7.48
N LYS A 31 7.75 -30.88 8.73
CA LYS A 31 7.08 -29.62 9.10
C LYS A 31 7.95 -28.39 8.84
N TRP A 32 9.28 -28.54 8.87
CA TRP A 32 10.21 -27.46 8.53
C TRP A 32 9.98 -26.93 7.10
N LEU A 33 9.51 -27.78 6.18
CA LEU A 33 9.23 -27.39 4.79
C LEU A 33 8.12 -26.32 4.66
N LEU A 34 7.24 -26.24 5.66
CA LEU A 34 6.18 -25.23 5.70
C LEU A 34 6.74 -23.81 5.84
N LEU A 35 7.86 -23.64 6.54
CA LEU A 35 8.40 -22.31 6.81
C LEU A 35 8.95 -21.63 5.54
N PRO A 36 9.82 -22.25 4.72
CA PRO A 36 10.22 -21.69 3.43
C PRO A 36 9.05 -21.48 2.47
N ALA A 37 8.07 -22.38 2.46
CA ALA A 37 6.88 -22.24 1.63
C ALA A 37 6.03 -21.02 2.07
N PHE A 38 5.82 -20.84 3.37
CA PHE A 38 5.15 -19.69 3.95
C PHE A 38 5.90 -18.39 3.64
N LEU A 39 7.22 -18.36 3.84
CA LEU A 39 8.05 -17.18 3.58
C LEU A 39 8.11 -16.81 2.10
N LYS A 40 7.99 -17.77 1.17
CA LYS A 40 7.87 -17.47 -0.26
C LYS A 40 6.59 -16.70 -0.60
N VAL A 41 5.47 -17.04 0.04
CA VAL A 41 4.16 -16.42 -0.25
C VAL A 41 3.95 -15.13 0.56
N LYS A 42 4.28 -15.19 1.84
CA LYS A 42 4.02 -14.11 2.80
C LYS A 42 5.22 -13.23 3.04
N GLY A 43 6.46 -13.65 2.79
CA GLY A 43 7.64 -12.83 3.06
C GLY A 43 7.77 -12.40 4.53
N LEU A 44 8.85 -11.67 4.84
CA LEU A 44 9.08 -11.10 6.18
C LEU A 44 8.50 -9.69 6.34
N VAL A 45 8.44 -8.91 5.25
CA VAL A 45 8.11 -7.47 5.28
C VAL A 45 6.72 -7.18 4.70
N LYS A 46 6.00 -8.22 4.26
CA LYS A 46 4.73 -8.07 3.55
C LYS A 46 3.62 -7.43 4.38
N GLN A 47 3.70 -7.46 5.71
CA GLN A 47 2.75 -6.75 6.58
C GLN A 47 2.69 -5.25 6.24
N HIS A 48 3.85 -4.63 6.02
CA HIS A 48 3.92 -3.22 5.62
C HIS A 48 3.38 -3.00 4.20
N ILE A 49 3.79 -3.87 3.27
CA ILE A 49 3.43 -3.75 1.84
C ILE A 49 1.93 -3.96 1.63
N ASP A 50 1.35 -5.01 2.21
CA ASP A 50 -0.07 -5.32 2.09
C ASP A 50 -0.93 -4.22 2.72
N SER A 51 -0.52 -3.69 3.89
CA SER A 51 -1.20 -2.55 4.53
C SER A 51 -1.15 -1.29 3.66
N PHE A 52 0.00 -0.96 3.07
CA PHE A 52 0.15 0.19 2.18
C PHE A 52 -0.67 0.03 0.90
N ASN A 53 -0.66 -1.17 0.28
CA ASN A 53 -1.45 -1.46 -0.91
C ASN A 53 -2.95 -1.30 -0.63
N TYR A 54 -3.42 -1.83 0.50
CA TYR A 54 -4.82 -1.68 0.93
C TYR A 54 -5.19 -0.21 1.13
N PHE A 55 -4.30 0.57 1.76
CA PHE A 55 -4.51 2.01 1.96
C PHE A 55 -4.69 2.75 0.62
N VAL A 56 -3.79 2.52 -0.34
CA VAL A 56 -3.78 3.19 -1.64
C VAL A 56 -4.96 2.77 -2.51
N ASP A 57 -5.36 1.50 -2.48
CA ASP A 57 -6.41 0.98 -3.37
C ASP A 57 -7.82 1.19 -2.82
N THR A 58 -7.97 1.13 -1.49
CA THR A 58 -9.27 1.08 -0.80
C THR A 58 -9.48 2.25 0.16
N ASP A 59 -8.63 2.42 1.17
CA ASP A 59 -8.92 3.39 2.24
C ASP A 59 -8.94 4.84 1.75
N ILE A 60 -8.03 5.22 0.84
CA ILE A 60 -7.99 6.58 0.31
C ILE A 60 -9.31 6.95 -0.40
N LYS A 61 -9.95 5.98 -1.07
CA LYS A 61 -11.26 6.17 -1.70
C LYS A 61 -12.37 6.28 -0.66
N ASN A 62 -12.30 5.49 0.41
CA ASN A 62 -13.26 5.57 1.51
C ASN A 62 -13.19 6.94 2.23
N ILE A 63 -11.99 7.47 2.45
CA ILE A 63 -11.76 8.80 3.05
C ILE A 63 -12.39 9.90 2.19
N VAL A 64 -12.16 9.85 0.87
CA VAL A 64 -12.74 10.83 -0.06
C VAL A 64 -14.26 10.67 -0.15
N LYS A 65 -14.77 9.45 -0.11
CA LYS A 65 -16.23 9.17 -0.11
C LYS A 65 -16.92 9.77 1.12
N ALA A 66 -16.29 9.72 2.29
CA ALA A 66 -16.80 10.31 3.52
C ALA A 66 -16.82 11.85 3.46
N ASN A 67 -15.82 12.47 2.83
CA ASN A 67 -15.65 13.92 2.73
C ASN A 67 -15.91 14.46 1.31
N ASN A 68 -16.89 13.88 0.61
CA ASN A 68 -16.98 14.04 -0.84
C ASN A 68 -17.53 15.40 -1.30
N LYS A 69 -18.21 16.18 -0.46
CA LYS A 69 -18.89 17.42 -0.84
C LYS A 69 -18.47 18.56 0.07
N VAL A 70 -18.06 19.66 -0.55
CA VAL A 70 -17.74 20.94 0.09
C VAL A 70 -18.75 21.98 -0.40
N THR A 71 -19.34 22.72 0.52
CA THR A 71 -20.31 23.78 0.25
C THR A 71 -19.75 25.13 0.69
N SER A 72 -20.15 26.21 0.01
CA SER A 72 -19.80 27.57 0.42
C SER A 72 -20.84 28.11 1.40
N ASP A 73 -20.38 28.79 2.45
CA ASP A 73 -21.26 29.49 3.39
C ASP A 73 -21.82 30.79 2.81
N VAL A 74 -21.13 31.38 1.81
CA VAL A 74 -21.50 32.67 1.20
C VAL A 74 -22.45 32.50 0.02
N ASP A 75 -22.19 31.51 -0.84
CA ASP A 75 -23.04 31.20 -2.00
C ASP A 75 -23.61 29.78 -1.89
N PRO A 76 -24.87 29.62 -1.46
CA PRO A 76 -25.52 28.31 -1.34
C PRO A 76 -25.63 27.54 -2.65
N ARG A 77 -25.48 28.21 -3.81
CA ARG A 77 -25.53 27.57 -5.13
C ARG A 77 -24.19 26.94 -5.50
N PHE A 78 -23.10 27.38 -4.88
CA PHE A 78 -21.78 26.83 -5.13
C PHE A 78 -21.55 25.57 -4.30
N TRP A 79 -21.33 24.44 -4.99
CA TRP A 79 -20.82 23.23 -4.37
C TRP A 79 -19.67 22.64 -5.18
N PHE A 80 -18.78 21.97 -4.46
CA PHE A 80 -17.64 21.26 -4.97
C PHE A 80 -17.72 19.81 -4.51
N LYS A 81 -17.45 18.85 -5.39
CA LYS A 81 -17.54 17.43 -5.10
C LYS A 81 -16.34 16.67 -5.65
N TYR A 82 -15.78 15.81 -4.82
CA TYR A 82 -14.84 14.78 -5.23
C TYR A 82 -15.61 13.58 -5.78
N ALA A 83 -15.36 13.23 -7.04
CA ALA A 83 -16.03 12.12 -7.72
C ALA A 83 -15.23 10.82 -7.60
N ASP A 84 -13.90 10.89 -7.77
CA ASP A 84 -13.00 9.74 -7.69
C ASP A 84 -11.57 10.19 -7.37
N ILE A 85 -10.78 9.30 -6.77
CA ILE A 85 -9.38 9.51 -6.41
C ILE A 85 -8.54 8.30 -6.77
N HIS A 86 -7.37 8.54 -7.34
CA HIS A 86 -6.37 7.50 -7.56
C HIS A 86 -4.95 8.05 -7.37
N VAL A 87 -4.05 7.15 -6.98
CA VAL A 87 -2.61 7.43 -6.89
C VAL A 87 -1.96 6.92 -8.17
N GLY A 88 -1.22 7.82 -8.83
CA GLY A 88 -0.45 7.52 -10.02
C GLY A 88 0.80 6.70 -9.72
N PHE A 89 1.72 6.67 -10.68
CA PHE A 89 3.04 6.08 -10.49
C PHE A 89 4.07 7.17 -10.17
N PRO A 90 5.18 6.81 -9.51
CA PRO A 90 6.26 7.73 -9.21
C PRO A 90 6.78 8.42 -10.46
N ASP A 91 6.79 9.75 -10.42
CA ASP A 91 7.25 10.59 -11.52
C ASP A 91 8.15 11.75 -11.04
N ARG A 92 8.99 12.26 -11.94
CA ARG A 92 9.81 13.45 -11.71
C ARG A 92 8.92 14.69 -11.63
N THR A 93 9.31 15.64 -10.77
CA THR A 93 8.63 16.94 -10.66
C THR A 93 9.11 17.95 -11.71
N ASP A 94 10.23 17.65 -12.37
CA ASP A 94 10.87 18.51 -13.37
C ASP A 94 9.96 18.65 -14.60
N LEU A 95 9.54 19.89 -14.92
CA LEU A 95 8.59 20.20 -16.00
C LEU A 95 9.14 19.88 -17.40
N ASP A 96 10.46 19.98 -17.58
CA ASP A 96 11.15 19.81 -18.86
C ASP A 96 11.65 18.38 -19.12
N ALA A 97 11.37 17.44 -18.20
CA ALA A 97 11.83 16.07 -18.34
C ALA A 97 11.02 15.33 -19.42
N ILE A 98 11.72 14.87 -20.46
CA ILE A 98 11.16 14.02 -21.53
C ILE A 98 10.71 12.67 -20.97
N ASP A 99 11.54 12.07 -20.11
CA ASP A 99 11.17 10.89 -19.32
C ASP A 99 10.84 11.29 -17.89
N LYS A 100 9.58 11.07 -17.52
CA LYS A 100 9.06 11.37 -16.19
C LYS A 100 9.24 10.20 -15.22
N SER A 101 9.59 9.01 -15.69
CA SER A 101 9.80 7.87 -14.80
C SER A 101 11.00 8.12 -13.89
N ILE A 102 10.92 7.60 -12.65
CA ILE A 102 11.97 7.78 -11.65
C ILE A 102 12.22 6.49 -10.89
N THR A 103 13.50 6.15 -10.69
CA THR A 103 13.89 4.99 -9.89
C THR A 103 14.15 5.41 -8.43
N PRO A 104 13.98 4.49 -7.46
CA PRO A 104 14.33 4.79 -6.07
C PRO A 104 15.82 5.09 -5.91
N HIS A 105 16.71 4.40 -6.63
CA HIS A 105 18.15 4.70 -6.68
C HIS A 105 18.44 6.15 -7.07
N GLU A 106 17.78 6.68 -8.12
CA GLU A 106 17.91 8.09 -8.48
C GLU A 106 17.44 9.02 -7.35
N CYS A 107 16.37 8.66 -6.65
CA CYS A 107 15.86 9.47 -5.54
C CYS A 107 16.84 9.56 -4.38
N ARG A 108 17.58 8.46 -4.10
CA ARG A 108 18.63 8.42 -3.08
C ARG A 108 19.79 9.33 -3.44
N LEU A 109 20.25 9.30 -4.69
CA LEU A 109 21.41 10.10 -5.13
C LEU A 109 21.12 11.60 -5.26
N ARG A 110 19.89 11.97 -5.62
CA ARG A 110 19.49 13.37 -5.86
C ARG A 110 18.88 14.06 -4.63
N ASP A 111 18.87 13.41 -3.46
CA ASP A 111 18.22 13.93 -2.25
C ASP A 111 16.73 14.31 -2.43
N ILE A 112 16.03 13.59 -3.30
CA ILE A 112 14.60 13.81 -3.58
C ILE A 112 13.72 12.72 -2.96
N THR A 113 12.41 12.94 -2.97
CA THR A 113 11.44 12.01 -2.36
C THR A 113 10.79 11.15 -3.44
N TYR A 114 10.89 9.83 -3.27
CA TYR A 114 10.22 8.86 -4.14
C TYR A 114 8.70 8.91 -3.89
N SER A 115 7.98 9.62 -4.76
CA SER A 115 6.57 9.94 -4.57
C SER A 115 5.82 9.91 -5.90
N ALA A 116 4.51 9.69 -5.84
CA ALA A 116 3.60 9.69 -6.99
C ALA A 116 2.53 10.78 -6.83
N PRO A 117 1.99 11.33 -7.93
CA PRO A 117 0.92 12.32 -7.88
C PRO A 117 -0.41 11.69 -7.45
N ILE A 118 -1.15 12.42 -6.63
CA ILE A 118 -2.52 12.07 -6.23
C ILE A 118 -3.47 12.81 -7.17
N LEU A 119 -4.17 12.05 -8.00
CA LEU A 119 -5.03 12.56 -9.06
C LEU A 119 -6.49 12.37 -8.68
N VAL A 120 -7.26 13.44 -8.79
CA VAL A 120 -8.66 13.48 -8.35
C VAL A 120 -9.56 13.99 -9.47
N THR A 121 -10.71 13.36 -9.61
CA THR A 121 -11.79 13.86 -10.47
C THR A 121 -12.70 14.74 -9.65
N ILE A 122 -12.78 16.02 -10.02
CA ILE A 122 -13.60 17.01 -9.31
C ILE A 122 -14.82 17.41 -10.15
N GLN A 123 -15.91 17.73 -9.48
CA GLN A 123 -17.12 18.27 -10.06
C GLN A 123 -17.51 19.52 -9.27
N TYR A 124 -17.73 20.65 -9.95
CA TYR A 124 -18.14 21.87 -9.29
C TYR A 124 -19.09 22.70 -10.16
N THR A 125 -19.89 23.53 -9.52
CA THR A 125 -20.80 24.46 -10.19
C THR A 125 -20.07 25.74 -10.58
N ARG A 126 -20.19 26.14 -11.84
CA ARG A 126 -19.76 27.46 -12.35
C ARG A 126 -20.98 28.19 -12.91
N GLY A 127 -21.60 29.03 -12.09
CA GLY A 127 -22.86 29.68 -12.43
C GLY A 127 -23.99 28.65 -12.57
N LYS A 128 -24.60 28.55 -13.75
CA LYS A 128 -25.66 27.56 -14.04
C LYS A 128 -25.14 26.20 -14.52
N ASN A 129 -23.85 26.07 -14.83
CA ASN A 129 -23.28 24.87 -15.43
C ASN A 129 -22.52 24.04 -14.39
N VAL A 130 -22.60 22.71 -14.51
CA VAL A 130 -21.76 21.78 -13.73
C VAL A 130 -20.54 21.41 -14.56
N VAL A 131 -19.35 21.70 -14.06
CA VAL A 131 -18.08 21.40 -14.71
C VAL A 131 -17.46 20.17 -14.04
N ARG A 132 -17.10 19.17 -14.85
CA ARG A 132 -16.31 18.01 -14.42
C ARG A 132 -14.88 18.17 -14.93
N ARG A 133 -13.89 18.09 -14.03
CA ARG A 133 -12.47 18.07 -14.40
C ARG A 133 -11.82 16.77 -13.91
N PRO A 134 -11.43 15.87 -14.82
CA PRO A 134 -10.66 14.68 -14.44
C PRO A 134 -9.19 15.03 -14.19
N ASN A 135 -8.49 14.15 -13.46
CA ASN A 135 -7.03 14.16 -13.26
C ASN A 135 -6.46 15.48 -12.71
N VAL A 136 -7.15 16.11 -11.77
CA VAL A 136 -6.62 17.27 -11.04
C VAL A 136 -5.62 16.76 -10.00
N ASN A 137 -4.36 17.19 -10.11
CA ASN A 137 -3.34 16.89 -9.13
C ASN A 137 -3.57 17.71 -7.85
N ILE A 138 -3.73 17.04 -6.71
CA ILE A 138 -3.95 17.68 -5.40
C ILE A 138 -2.74 17.59 -4.48
N GLY A 139 -1.72 16.81 -4.84
CA GLY A 139 -0.56 16.57 -3.99
C GLY A 139 0.24 15.35 -4.42
N ARG A 140 1.24 15.00 -3.61
CA ARG A 140 2.10 13.84 -3.86
C ARG A 140 2.12 12.92 -2.65
N LEU A 141 2.07 11.61 -2.90
CA LEU A 141 2.16 10.57 -1.89
C LEU A 141 3.52 9.87 -2.01
N PRO A 142 4.35 9.82 -0.95
CA PRO A 142 5.52 8.96 -0.92
C PRO A 142 5.13 7.50 -1.15
N ILE A 143 5.79 6.83 -2.08
CA ILE A 143 5.49 5.44 -2.43
C ILE A 143 6.43 4.49 -1.70
N MET A 144 5.87 3.47 -1.06
CA MET A 144 6.65 2.43 -0.39
C MET A 144 7.36 1.55 -1.42
N LEU A 145 8.63 1.24 -1.21
CA LEU A 145 9.37 0.35 -2.12
C LEU A 145 8.75 -1.05 -2.12
N ARG A 146 8.65 -1.64 -3.32
CA ARG A 146 8.00 -2.93 -3.59
C ARG A 146 6.48 -2.98 -3.34
N SER A 147 5.81 -1.84 -3.17
CA SER A 147 4.35 -1.74 -3.20
C SER A 147 3.77 -1.90 -4.61
N ASN A 148 2.45 -2.04 -4.74
CA ASN A 148 1.75 -2.14 -6.02
C ASN A 148 1.91 -0.90 -6.93
N LYS A 149 2.29 0.26 -6.37
CA LYS A 149 2.59 1.50 -7.11
C LYS A 149 4.09 1.74 -7.32
N CYS A 150 4.95 0.86 -6.83
CA CYS A 150 6.39 0.97 -7.02
C CYS A 150 6.82 0.38 -8.36
N ILE A 151 7.77 1.04 -9.03
CA ILE A 151 8.33 0.56 -10.31
C ILE A 151 9.09 -0.76 -10.17
N LEU A 152 9.56 -1.11 -8.95
CA LEU A 152 10.37 -2.31 -8.70
C LEU A 152 9.56 -3.61 -8.67
N THR A 153 8.25 -3.52 -8.45
CA THR A 153 7.39 -4.68 -8.26
C THR A 153 7.19 -5.46 -9.56
N GLY A 154 7.37 -6.77 -9.52
CA GLY A 154 7.17 -7.66 -10.68
C GLY A 154 8.34 -7.72 -11.68
N ASN A 155 9.47 -7.08 -11.39
CA ASN A 155 10.65 -7.14 -12.24
C ASN A 155 11.51 -8.37 -11.98
N SER A 156 12.14 -8.86 -13.04
CA SER A 156 13.21 -9.87 -12.98
C SER A 156 14.49 -9.31 -12.35
N GLU A 157 15.35 -10.18 -11.84
CA GLU A 157 16.66 -9.81 -11.27
C GLU A 157 17.51 -8.99 -12.25
N ALA A 158 17.48 -9.33 -13.54
CA ALA A 158 18.18 -8.61 -14.58
C ALA A 158 17.64 -7.18 -14.78
N GLN A 159 16.33 -6.97 -14.67
CA GLN A 159 15.72 -5.63 -14.74
C GLN A 159 16.05 -4.80 -13.49
N LEU A 160 16.04 -5.41 -12.30
CA LEU A 160 16.46 -4.75 -11.06
C LEU A 160 17.93 -4.32 -11.12
N ALA A 161 18.81 -5.17 -11.65
CA ALA A 161 20.22 -4.84 -11.86
C ALA A 161 20.40 -3.64 -12.80
N ARG A 162 19.61 -3.54 -13.89
CA ARG A 162 19.61 -2.38 -14.78
C ARG A 162 19.15 -1.09 -14.10
N MET A 163 18.27 -1.18 -13.12
CA MET A 163 17.83 -0.06 -12.29
C MET A 163 18.76 0.23 -11.11
N THR A 164 19.88 -0.50 -10.99
CA THR A 164 20.84 -0.38 -9.89
C THR A 164 20.22 -0.68 -8.51
N GLU A 165 19.26 -1.61 -8.49
CA GLU A 165 18.56 -2.06 -7.27
C GLU A 165 18.90 -3.52 -6.95
N CYS A 166 18.95 -3.85 -5.67
CA CYS A 166 19.25 -5.20 -5.21
C CYS A 166 18.00 -6.11 -5.28
N PRO A 167 18.07 -7.29 -5.91
CA PRO A 167 16.96 -8.25 -5.89
C PRO A 167 16.63 -8.80 -4.50
N LEU A 168 17.60 -8.78 -3.58
CA LEU A 168 17.46 -9.29 -2.22
C LEU A 168 17.00 -8.22 -1.22
N ASP A 169 16.86 -6.95 -1.64
CA ASP A 169 16.30 -5.90 -0.79
C ASP A 169 14.86 -6.27 -0.39
N PRO A 170 14.51 -6.36 0.90
CA PRO A 170 13.14 -6.70 1.30
C PRO A 170 12.09 -5.64 0.89
N GLY A 171 12.46 -4.37 0.68
CA GLY A 171 11.53 -3.27 0.48
C GLY A 171 10.75 -2.90 1.77
N GLY A 172 9.58 -2.28 1.63
CA GLY A 172 8.72 -1.95 2.78
C GLY A 172 9.07 -0.64 3.51
N TYR A 173 9.92 0.20 2.91
CA TYR A 173 10.32 1.49 3.44
C TYR A 173 10.13 2.60 2.39
N PHE A 174 10.34 3.85 2.81
CA PHE A 174 10.17 5.05 1.98
C PHE A 174 11.52 5.73 1.74
N VAL A 175 11.70 6.34 0.57
CA VAL A 175 12.83 7.23 0.29
C VAL A 175 12.30 8.67 0.34
N VAL A 176 12.71 9.42 1.37
CA VAL A 176 12.28 10.80 1.61
C VAL A 176 13.49 11.69 1.74
N LYS A 177 13.61 12.65 0.81
CA LYS A 177 14.76 13.57 0.70
C LYS A 177 16.09 12.82 0.71
N GLY A 178 16.25 11.83 -0.18
CA GLY A 178 17.45 10.98 -0.26
C GLY A 178 17.59 9.91 0.83
N THR A 179 16.94 10.11 1.99
CA THR A 179 17.07 9.20 3.13
C THR A 179 16.01 8.11 3.16
N GLU A 180 16.42 6.90 3.51
CA GLU A 180 15.51 5.77 3.72
C GLU A 180 14.86 5.87 5.10
N LYS A 181 13.54 5.68 5.15
CA LYS A 181 12.74 5.80 6.37
C LYS A 181 11.75 4.65 6.46
N VAL A 182 11.74 3.99 7.62
CA VAL A 182 10.82 2.89 7.96
C VAL A 182 9.81 3.40 8.98
N ILE A 183 8.54 3.02 8.82
CA ILE A 183 7.52 3.23 9.84
C ILE A 183 7.56 2.04 10.80
N LEU A 184 7.92 2.28 12.06
CA LEU A 184 7.90 1.25 13.09
C LEU A 184 6.46 0.87 13.42
N VAL A 185 6.17 -0.43 13.47
CA VAL A 185 4.86 -0.94 13.91
C VAL A 185 4.70 -0.61 15.38
N GLN A 186 3.60 0.05 15.73
CA GLN A 186 3.25 0.37 17.11
C GLN A 186 2.17 -0.59 17.60
N GLU A 187 2.44 -1.25 18.72
CA GLU A 187 1.42 -2.01 19.42
C GLU A 187 0.52 -1.05 20.21
N GLN A 188 -0.79 -1.24 20.08
CA GLN A 188 -1.80 -0.48 20.81
C GLN A 188 -2.78 -1.44 21.47
N LEU A 189 -3.32 -1.02 22.62
CA LEU A 189 -4.41 -1.76 23.26
C LEU A 189 -5.60 -1.88 22.32
N SER A 190 -6.28 -3.03 22.35
CA SER A 190 -7.48 -3.25 21.55
C SER A 190 -8.52 -2.20 21.88
N LYS A 191 -9.01 -1.47 20.87
CA LYS A 191 -10.07 -0.46 21.02
C LYS A 191 -11.44 -1.13 21.14
N ASN A 192 -12.41 -0.39 21.68
CA ASN A 192 -13.80 -0.83 21.86
C ASN A 192 -13.91 -2.15 22.64
N ARG A 193 -13.00 -2.37 23.61
CA ARG A 193 -13.01 -3.56 24.46
C ARG A 193 -13.03 -3.15 25.93
N ILE A 194 -13.96 -3.75 26.69
CA ILE A 194 -13.99 -3.60 28.15
C ILE A 194 -12.86 -4.44 28.73
N ILE A 195 -11.95 -3.80 29.45
CA ILE A 195 -10.86 -4.44 30.20
C ILE A 195 -11.23 -4.38 31.68
N VAL A 196 -11.29 -5.54 32.32
CA VAL A 196 -11.58 -5.67 33.75
C VAL A 196 -10.29 -6.02 34.47
N GLU A 197 -9.91 -5.19 35.43
CA GLU A 197 -8.69 -5.33 36.22
C GLU A 197 -9.03 -5.35 37.71
N THR A 198 -8.22 -6.07 38.48
CA THR A 198 -8.37 -6.12 39.93
C THR A 198 -7.24 -5.34 40.58
N ASP A 199 -7.58 -4.30 41.35
CA ASP A 199 -6.62 -3.57 42.16
C ASP A 199 -6.41 -4.30 43.47
N HIS A 200 -5.27 -5.00 43.59
CA HIS A 200 -4.92 -5.76 44.79
C HIS A 200 -4.73 -4.88 46.04
N VAL A 201 -4.43 -3.58 45.89
CA VAL A 201 -4.19 -2.68 47.02
C VAL A 201 -5.50 -2.18 47.61
N LYS A 202 -6.48 -1.89 46.75
CA LYS A 202 -7.80 -1.38 47.17
C LYS A 202 -8.85 -2.49 47.35
N GLY A 203 -8.58 -3.70 46.85
CA GLY A 203 -9.57 -4.79 46.83
C GLY A 203 -10.76 -4.52 45.91
N ILE A 204 -10.61 -3.62 44.93
CA ILE A 204 -11.68 -3.18 44.04
C ILE A 204 -11.47 -3.79 42.65
N VAL A 205 -12.56 -4.24 42.04
CA VAL A 205 -12.59 -4.62 40.62
C VAL A 205 -12.98 -3.37 39.82
N GLN A 206 -12.12 -2.96 38.89
CA GLN A 206 -12.35 -1.83 38.00
C GLN A 206 -12.51 -2.29 36.56
N ALA A 207 -13.38 -1.61 35.81
CA ALA A 207 -13.56 -1.84 34.38
C ALA A 207 -13.26 -0.54 33.64
N SER A 208 -12.40 -0.61 32.62
CA SER A 208 -12.08 0.50 31.73
C SER A 208 -12.43 0.13 30.30
N CYS A 209 -12.84 1.11 29.50
CA CYS A 209 -13.08 0.94 28.08
C CYS A 209 -12.04 1.76 27.31
N THR A 210 -11.33 1.11 26.40
CA THR A 210 -10.34 1.75 25.52
C THR A 210 -11.03 2.34 24.30
N SER A 211 -10.90 3.66 24.08
CA SER A 211 -11.36 4.37 22.87
C SER A 211 -10.27 4.51 21.82
#